data_AF-A0A7K6KCT1-F1
#
_entry.id   AF-A0A7K6KCT1-F1
#
_cell.length_a   1.000
_cell.length_b   1.000
_cell.length_c   1.000
_cell.angle_alpha   90.00
_cell.angle_beta   90.00
_cell.angle_gamma   90.00
#
_symmetry.space_group_name_H-M   'P 1'
#
loop_
_entity.id
_entity.type
_entity.pdbx_description
1 polymer ?
#
loop_
_entity_poly.entity_id
_entity_poly.type
_entity_poly.pdbx_seq_one_letter_code
_entity_poly.pdbx_strand_id
1 'polypeptide(L)'
;PSGHAGGKILGVLALFLVMVWYSIYREDRYIQLFYFPVQETNKTTCPLGEVERKAAQLIGNYTRDHPLFLQLKDYFWVKTPSLYELPYGTKGSEDVLLRLLSITHYSLPESIQSLKCRRCAVVGNGHRLRNSSMGDTINTYDVVIRYSPGPGPPLPPQCHPQLGLTPVMSQRLNNAPVHGYEQDVGSKTTMRLFYPESAHFDPRTENNPDTLLVLVPFKPMDFQWMEAILNDKKRVRKGFWKQPPLIWDANPEQVRILNPYYMEVTAAKLLNLPMKQPRKVKQKPTTGLLAITLALHFCDLVHIAGFGYPDSANKKQTIHYYEQITLKSMAASEHNVSHEAVAIKRMLELGLVKNLTYF
;
A
#
# COMPACT_ATOMS: atom_id res chain seq x y z
N PRO A 1 28.35 27.17 53.57
CA PRO A 1 27.24 27.07 52.58
C PRO A 1 27.79 27.05 51.14
N SER A 2 28.36 25.91 50.72
CA SER A 2 28.96 25.76 49.38
C SER A 2 28.86 24.33 48.82
N GLY A 3 28.02 23.47 49.41
CA GLY A 3 27.85 22.07 48.99
C GLY A 3 26.59 21.77 48.16
N HIS A 4 25.67 22.72 47.99
CA HIS A 4 24.34 22.46 47.39
C HIS A 4 24.21 22.84 45.90
N ALA A 5 25.20 23.52 45.32
CA ALA A 5 25.17 23.92 43.91
C ALA A 5 25.76 22.86 42.98
N GLY A 6 26.82 22.17 43.39
CA GLY A 6 27.51 21.16 42.57
C GLY A 6 26.66 19.93 42.24
N GLY A 7 25.88 19.42 43.20
CA GLY A 7 25.01 18.25 42.99
C GLY A 7 23.83 18.51 42.04
N LYS A 8 23.31 19.75 42.01
CA LYS A 8 22.24 20.15 41.08
C LYS A 8 22.74 20.25 39.64
N ILE A 9 23.94 20.78 39.45
CA ILE A 9 24.57 20.89 38.11
C ILE A 9 24.91 19.48 37.57
N LEU A 10 25.41 18.59 38.42
CA LEU A 10 25.70 17.19 38.04
C LEU A 10 24.42 16.43 37.64
N GLY A 11 23.32 16.64 38.37
CA GLY A 11 22.02 16.02 38.07
C GLY A 11 21.41 16.50 36.74
N VAL A 12 21.55 17.79 36.41
CA VAL A 12 21.08 18.35 35.13
C VAL A 12 21.92 17.84 33.96
N LEU A 13 23.25 17.75 34.12
CA LEU A 13 24.14 17.17 33.11
C LEU A 13 23.83 15.69 32.86
N ALA A 14 23.58 14.91 33.91
CA ALA A 14 23.20 13.51 33.77
C ALA A 14 21.87 13.33 33.03
N LEU A 15 20.84 14.13 33.35
CA LEU A 15 19.56 14.13 32.62
C LEU A 15 19.73 14.52 31.16
N PHE A 16 20.56 15.53 30.87
CA PHE A 16 20.83 15.95 29.50
C PHE A 16 21.56 14.85 28.71
N LEU A 17 22.57 14.20 29.30
CA LEU A 17 23.28 13.08 28.68
C LEU A 17 22.35 11.87 28.45
N VAL A 18 21.44 11.57 29.39
CA VAL A 18 20.42 10.52 29.20
C VAL A 18 19.45 10.89 28.08
N MET A 19 19.02 12.15 27.99
CA MET A 19 18.14 12.60 26.89
C MET A 19 18.84 12.59 25.54
N VAL A 20 20.12 12.98 25.49
CA VAL A 20 20.95 12.92 24.27
C VAL A 20 21.21 11.48 23.87
N TRP A 21 21.61 10.61 24.81
CA TRP A 21 21.79 9.18 24.56
C TRP A 21 20.50 8.50 24.11
N TYR A 22 19.37 8.82 24.74
CA TYR A 22 18.06 8.34 24.33
C TYR A 22 17.67 8.85 22.94
N SER A 23 18.01 10.09 22.59
CA SER A 23 17.74 10.67 21.27
C SER A 23 18.59 10.03 20.18
N ILE A 24 19.90 9.83 20.43
CA ILE A 24 20.83 9.15 19.52
C ILE A 24 20.42 7.68 19.34
N TYR A 25 20.16 6.96 20.44
CA TYR A 25 19.70 5.57 20.40
C TYR A 25 18.36 5.41 19.67
N ARG A 26 17.47 6.40 19.80
CA ARG A 26 16.20 6.43 19.07
C ARG A 26 16.44 6.69 17.59
N GLU A 27 17.28 7.64 17.20
CA GLU A 27 17.64 7.91 15.80
C GLU A 27 18.29 6.70 15.13
N ASP A 28 19.26 6.04 15.78
CA ASP A 28 19.92 4.84 15.24
C ASP A 28 18.92 3.69 14.99
N ARG A 29 17.96 3.48 15.91
CA ARG A 29 16.88 2.52 15.70
C ARG A 29 15.96 2.91 14.54
N TYR A 30 15.67 4.18 14.36
CA TYR A 30 14.87 4.66 13.23
C TYR A 30 15.61 4.44 11.90
N ILE A 31 16.90 4.75 11.82
CA ILE A 31 17.73 4.55 10.62
C ILE A 31 17.80 3.06 10.25
N GLN A 32 18.03 2.16 11.21
CA GLN A 32 18.05 0.71 10.98
C GLN A 32 16.69 0.09 10.63
N LEU A 33 15.56 0.78 10.90
CA LEU A 33 14.22 0.30 10.55
C LEU A 33 13.89 0.53 9.07
N PHE A 34 14.45 1.57 8.46
CA PHE A 34 14.12 1.99 7.09
C PHE A 34 15.24 1.73 6.07
N TYR A 35 16.40 1.26 6.52
CA TYR A 35 17.46 0.75 5.67
C TYR A 35 17.27 -0.75 5.39
N PHE A 36 17.01 -1.10 4.13
CA PHE A 36 16.79 -2.48 3.67
C PHE A 36 17.90 -2.88 2.70
N PRO A 37 18.83 -3.78 3.08
CA PRO A 37 19.92 -4.20 2.20
C PRO A 37 19.39 -5.01 1.01
N VAL A 38 19.99 -4.80 -0.16
CA VAL A 38 19.65 -5.55 -1.37
C VAL A 38 20.36 -6.91 -1.35
N GLN A 39 19.63 -7.97 -1.69
CA GLN A 39 20.19 -9.30 -1.90
C GLN A 39 20.53 -9.48 -3.40
N GLU A 40 21.61 -10.16 -3.77
CA GLU A 40 21.96 -10.38 -5.18
C GLU A 40 21.00 -11.36 -5.88
N THR A 41 20.58 -11.05 -7.11
CA THR A 41 19.67 -11.89 -7.92
C THR A 41 20.46 -12.82 -8.85
N ASN A 42 20.69 -14.06 -8.43
CA ASN A 42 20.92 -15.14 -9.39
C ASN A 42 19.59 -15.51 -10.05
N LYS A 43 19.59 -15.87 -11.35
CA LYS A 43 18.41 -16.32 -12.11
C LYS A 43 17.65 -17.38 -11.30
N THR A 44 16.60 -16.96 -10.60
CA THR A 44 15.85 -17.84 -9.71
C THR A 44 14.90 -18.69 -10.56
N THR A 45 15.18 -19.99 -10.60
CA THR A 45 14.16 -21.02 -10.79
C THR A 45 12.99 -20.75 -9.85
N CYS A 46 11.75 -20.97 -10.32
CA CYS A 46 10.56 -20.71 -9.52
C CYS A 46 10.59 -21.49 -8.20
N PRO A 47 10.61 -20.82 -7.03
CA PRO A 47 10.65 -21.50 -5.75
C PRO A 47 9.24 -21.89 -5.30
N LEU A 48 8.61 -22.82 -6.03
CA LEU A 48 7.25 -23.26 -5.76
C LEU A 48 7.09 -23.70 -4.29
N GLY A 49 6.07 -23.16 -3.62
CA GLY A 49 5.76 -23.45 -2.22
C GLY A 49 6.69 -22.80 -1.18
N GLU A 50 7.79 -22.14 -1.58
CA GLU A 50 8.72 -21.56 -0.61
C GLU A 50 8.12 -20.35 0.12
N VAL A 51 7.49 -19.43 -0.62
CA VAL A 51 6.77 -18.29 -0.04
C VAL A 51 5.64 -18.78 0.86
N GLU A 52 4.92 -19.82 0.45
CA GLU A 52 3.82 -20.42 1.22
C GLU A 52 4.33 -20.94 2.58
N ARG A 53 5.38 -21.77 2.56
CA ARG A 53 6.01 -22.33 3.75
C ARG A 53 6.53 -21.25 4.69
N LYS A 54 7.20 -20.23 4.16
CA LYS A 54 7.75 -19.12 4.95
C LYS A 54 6.65 -18.21 5.50
N ALA A 55 5.60 -17.93 4.71
CA ALA A 55 4.46 -17.14 5.15
C ALA A 55 3.68 -17.82 6.27
N ALA A 56 3.54 -19.14 6.24
CA ALA A 56 2.90 -19.91 7.31
C ALA A 56 3.62 -19.84 8.66
N GLN A 57 4.93 -19.50 8.68
CA GLN A 57 5.69 -19.29 9.93
C GLN A 57 5.44 -17.91 10.55
N LEU A 58 5.02 -16.93 9.73
CA LEU A 58 4.82 -15.54 10.14
C LEU A 58 3.33 -15.21 10.36
N ILE A 59 2.46 -15.75 9.51
CA ILE A 59 1.02 -15.45 9.48
C ILE A 59 0.27 -16.65 10.06
N GLY A 60 -0.32 -16.48 11.25
CA GLY A 60 -1.10 -17.54 11.88
C GLY A 60 -2.36 -17.89 11.07
N ASN A 61 -2.62 -19.19 10.89
CA ASN A 61 -3.69 -19.75 10.04
C ASN A 61 -3.59 -19.31 8.57
N TYR A 62 -2.37 -19.18 8.05
CA TYR A 62 -2.13 -18.86 6.66
C TYR A 62 -2.73 -19.92 5.71
N THR A 63 -3.40 -19.45 4.66
CA THR A 63 -3.94 -20.27 3.58
C THR A 63 -3.97 -19.47 2.28
N ARG A 64 -3.75 -20.13 1.15
CA ARG A 64 -3.93 -19.54 -0.20
C ARG A 64 -5.31 -19.82 -0.81
N ASP A 65 -6.15 -20.59 -0.13
CA ASP A 65 -7.46 -21.01 -0.63
C ASP A 65 -8.53 -19.92 -0.52
N HIS A 66 -8.27 -18.90 0.32
CA HIS A 66 -9.18 -17.78 0.45
C HIS A 66 -9.24 -17.00 -0.87
N PRO A 67 -10.44 -16.67 -1.39
CA PRO A 67 -10.55 -15.95 -2.66
C PRO A 67 -10.00 -14.53 -2.54
N LEU A 68 -9.19 -14.13 -3.54
CA LEU A 68 -8.60 -12.80 -3.64
C LEU A 68 -9.66 -11.70 -3.70
N PHE A 69 -10.73 -11.97 -4.44
CA PHE A 69 -11.80 -11.02 -4.72
C PHE A 69 -13.13 -11.52 -4.17
N LEU A 70 -13.97 -10.57 -3.75
CA LEU A 70 -15.33 -10.89 -3.30
C LEU A 70 -16.15 -11.48 -4.44
N GLN A 71 -16.92 -12.52 -4.15
CA GLN A 71 -17.79 -13.18 -5.11
C GLN A 71 -19.24 -13.06 -4.65
N LEU A 72 -20.16 -12.92 -5.61
CA LEU A 72 -21.58 -12.82 -5.29
C LEU A 72 -22.09 -14.05 -4.52
N LYS A 73 -21.58 -15.24 -4.86
CA LYS A 73 -21.92 -16.50 -4.18
C LYS A 73 -21.56 -16.51 -2.68
N ASP A 74 -20.60 -15.69 -2.27
CA ASP A 74 -20.16 -15.60 -0.87
C ASP A 74 -21.21 -14.91 0.01
N TYR A 75 -22.28 -14.37 -0.58
CA TYR A 75 -23.37 -13.68 0.11
C TYR A 75 -24.72 -14.41 -0.02
N PHE A 76 -24.82 -15.41 -0.87
CA PHE A 76 -26.00 -16.27 -0.96
C PHE A 76 -25.88 -17.41 0.06
N TRP A 77 -26.92 -17.61 0.88
CA TRP A 77 -27.02 -18.71 1.84
C TRP A 77 -25.99 -18.70 2.98
N VAL A 78 -25.42 -17.53 3.28
CA VAL A 78 -24.41 -17.37 4.33
C VAL A 78 -25.00 -17.63 5.71
N LYS A 79 -24.49 -18.68 6.36
CA LYS A 79 -24.85 -19.00 7.76
C LYS A 79 -24.08 -18.15 8.77
N THR A 80 -22.92 -17.62 8.39
CA THR A 80 -22.02 -16.84 9.25
C THR A 80 -21.67 -15.50 8.60
N PRO A 81 -22.39 -14.41 8.92
CA PRO A 81 -22.10 -13.09 8.36
C PRO A 81 -20.72 -12.59 8.81
N SER A 82 -20.19 -11.59 8.08
CA SER A 82 -18.91 -10.96 8.43
C SER A 82 -18.94 -10.45 9.86
N LEU A 83 -17.90 -10.80 10.64
CA LEU A 83 -17.77 -10.36 12.03
C LEU A 83 -17.41 -8.87 12.14
N TYR A 84 -16.69 -8.36 11.14
CA TYR A 84 -16.12 -7.01 11.13
C TYR A 84 -16.73 -6.15 10.04
N GLU A 85 -16.78 -4.84 10.31
CA GLU A 85 -17.08 -3.81 9.31
C GLU A 85 -15.82 -3.53 8.47
N LEU A 86 -15.98 -2.74 7.40
CA LEU A 86 -14.85 -2.27 6.61
C LEU A 86 -13.84 -1.47 7.49
N PRO A 87 -12.53 -1.59 7.23
CA PRO A 87 -11.91 -2.26 6.09
C PRO A 87 -11.57 -3.75 6.33
N TYR A 88 -11.98 -4.34 7.46
CA TYR A 88 -11.59 -5.69 7.88
C TYR A 88 -12.64 -6.76 7.56
N GLY A 89 -13.86 -6.36 7.22
CA GLY A 89 -14.94 -7.25 6.81
C GLY A 89 -16.04 -6.47 6.10
N THR A 90 -17.17 -7.11 5.82
CA THR A 90 -18.27 -6.53 5.04
C THR A 90 -19.53 -6.25 5.84
N LYS A 91 -19.46 -6.36 7.17
CA LYS A 91 -20.60 -6.17 8.07
C LYS A 91 -21.25 -4.79 7.86
N GLY A 92 -22.56 -4.77 7.64
CA GLY A 92 -23.36 -3.58 7.45
C GLY A 92 -23.24 -2.94 6.05
N SER A 93 -22.58 -3.61 5.10
CA SER A 93 -22.43 -3.17 3.70
C SER A 93 -22.96 -4.20 2.69
N GLU A 94 -23.63 -5.24 3.15
CA GLU A 94 -24.05 -6.40 2.35
C GLU A 94 -25.02 -6.00 1.23
N ASP A 95 -26.01 -5.15 1.51
CA ASP A 95 -27.02 -4.74 0.52
C ASP A 95 -26.42 -4.02 -0.70
N VAL A 96 -25.50 -3.07 -0.46
CA VAL A 96 -24.80 -2.36 -1.54
C VAL A 96 -23.83 -3.29 -2.26
N LEU A 97 -23.19 -4.18 -1.52
CA LEU A 97 -22.23 -5.12 -2.05
C LEU A 97 -22.90 -6.16 -2.97
N LEU A 98 -24.08 -6.67 -2.64
CA LEU A 98 -24.85 -7.57 -3.52
C LEU A 98 -25.13 -6.95 -4.89
N ARG A 99 -25.58 -5.69 -4.91
CA ARG A 99 -25.84 -4.95 -6.17
C ARG A 99 -24.58 -4.66 -6.96
N LEU A 100 -23.47 -4.42 -6.27
CA LEU A 100 -22.19 -4.17 -6.91
C LEU A 100 -21.60 -5.47 -7.47
N LEU A 101 -21.65 -6.56 -6.71
CA LEU A 101 -21.13 -7.87 -7.13
C LEU A 101 -21.93 -8.48 -8.28
N SER A 102 -23.18 -8.08 -8.51
CA SER A 102 -23.95 -8.51 -9.68
C SER A 102 -23.50 -7.88 -11.00
N ILE A 103 -22.66 -6.85 -10.97
CA ILE A 103 -22.19 -6.12 -12.16
C ILE A 103 -20.66 -6.07 -12.27
N THR A 104 -19.94 -6.72 -11.35
CA THR A 104 -18.47 -6.80 -11.37
C THR A 104 -17.99 -8.23 -11.51
N HIS A 105 -16.82 -8.41 -12.09
CA HIS A 105 -16.17 -9.70 -12.21
C HIS A 105 -15.32 -10.03 -10.98
N TYR A 106 -15.03 -11.33 -10.79
CA TYR A 106 -14.18 -11.82 -9.69
C TYR A 106 -13.07 -12.77 -10.17
N SER A 107 -13.08 -13.23 -11.42
CA SER A 107 -12.08 -14.16 -11.96
C SER A 107 -10.75 -13.47 -12.24
N LEU A 108 -9.63 -14.16 -12.05
CA LEU A 108 -8.37 -13.69 -12.62
C LEU A 108 -8.39 -13.89 -14.15
N PRO A 109 -7.75 -13.00 -14.94
CA PRO A 109 -7.50 -13.23 -16.36
C PRO A 109 -6.72 -14.53 -16.59
N GLU A 110 -7.01 -15.21 -17.71
CA GLU A 110 -6.35 -16.47 -18.08
C GLU A 110 -4.83 -16.33 -18.22
N SER A 111 -4.35 -15.17 -18.68
CA SER A 111 -2.93 -14.84 -18.80
C SER A 111 -2.18 -14.92 -17.47
N ILE A 112 -2.89 -14.72 -16.36
CA ILE A 112 -2.34 -14.79 -15.00
C ILE A 112 -2.66 -16.16 -14.37
N GLN A 113 -3.87 -16.68 -14.58
CA GLN A 113 -4.32 -17.92 -13.99
C GLN A 113 -3.55 -19.14 -14.50
N SER A 114 -3.14 -19.12 -15.78
CA SER A 114 -2.41 -20.22 -16.43
C SER A 114 -0.91 -20.26 -16.09
N LEU A 115 -0.39 -19.25 -15.39
CA LEU A 115 1.01 -19.20 -14.97
C LEU A 115 1.30 -20.33 -13.96
N LYS A 116 2.21 -21.22 -14.33
CA LYS A 116 2.77 -22.25 -13.43
C LYS A 116 3.54 -21.65 -12.26
N CYS A 117 4.10 -20.45 -12.45
CA CYS A 117 4.84 -19.72 -11.46
C CYS A 117 4.48 -18.24 -11.54
N ARG A 118 4.05 -17.65 -10.43
CA ARG A 118 3.73 -16.21 -10.37
C ARG A 118 4.88 -15.46 -9.71
N ARG A 119 5.78 -14.89 -10.51
CA ARG A 119 6.82 -13.97 -10.01
C ARG A 119 6.26 -12.56 -9.95
N CYS A 120 6.15 -12.03 -8.75
CA CYS A 120 5.52 -10.75 -8.49
C CYS A 120 6.53 -9.67 -8.06
N ALA A 121 6.39 -8.48 -8.63
CA ALA A 121 6.99 -7.26 -8.11
C ALA A 121 5.89 -6.36 -7.53
N VAL A 122 5.98 -6.04 -6.25
CA VAL A 122 5.16 -5.01 -5.62
C VAL A 122 5.94 -3.69 -5.69
N VAL A 123 5.42 -2.73 -6.44
CA VAL A 123 6.08 -1.44 -6.65
C VAL A 123 5.40 -0.39 -5.77
N GLY A 124 6.14 0.04 -4.75
CA GLY A 124 5.76 1.12 -3.86
C GLY A 124 5.99 2.49 -4.49
N ASN A 125 5.71 3.52 -3.70
CA ASN A 125 5.71 4.90 -4.19
C ASN A 125 6.91 5.71 -3.69
N GLY A 126 7.83 5.07 -2.95
CA GLY A 126 8.93 5.72 -2.26
C GLY A 126 9.92 6.40 -3.21
N HIS A 127 10.54 7.46 -2.72
CA HIS A 127 11.57 8.23 -3.42
C HIS A 127 12.76 7.38 -3.89
N ARG A 128 12.99 6.22 -3.27
CA ARG A 128 14.05 5.27 -3.66
C ARG A 128 13.95 4.78 -5.11
N LEU A 129 12.80 4.96 -5.76
CA LEU A 129 12.65 4.68 -7.19
C LEU A 129 13.20 5.80 -8.08
N ARG A 130 13.30 7.03 -7.59
CA ARG A 130 13.72 8.18 -8.40
C ARG A 130 15.19 8.03 -8.82
N ASN A 131 15.44 8.13 -10.12
CA ASN A 131 16.73 7.91 -10.77
C ASN A 131 17.36 6.54 -10.46
N SER A 132 16.53 5.53 -10.19
CA SER A 132 16.99 4.17 -9.87
C SER A 132 17.26 3.32 -11.10
N SER A 133 16.71 3.70 -12.27
CA SER A 133 16.77 2.89 -13.50
C SER A 133 16.25 1.45 -13.33
N MET A 134 15.34 1.24 -12.37
CA MET A 134 14.79 -0.08 -12.04
C MET A 134 13.72 -0.57 -13.00
N GLY A 135 13.28 0.25 -13.96
CA GLY A 135 12.13 -0.02 -14.80
C GLY A 135 12.24 -1.28 -15.63
N ASP A 136 13.40 -1.51 -16.26
CA ASP A 136 13.64 -2.72 -17.04
C ASP A 136 13.59 -3.97 -16.18
N THR A 137 14.16 -3.91 -14.97
CA THR A 137 14.13 -5.03 -14.02
C THR A 137 12.71 -5.31 -13.56
N ILE A 138 11.92 -4.29 -13.20
CA ILE A 138 10.52 -4.43 -12.80
C ILE A 138 9.68 -5.06 -13.94
N ASN A 139 9.94 -4.67 -15.18
CA ASN A 139 9.23 -5.18 -16.34
C ASN A 139 9.48 -6.68 -16.61
N THR A 140 10.53 -7.29 -16.04
CA THR A 140 10.82 -8.74 -16.20
C THR A 140 9.87 -9.66 -15.41
N TYR A 141 9.08 -9.11 -14.48
CA TYR A 141 8.16 -9.87 -13.65
C TYR A 141 6.88 -10.24 -14.40
N ASP A 142 6.28 -11.36 -13.99
CA ASP A 142 5.04 -11.86 -14.60
C ASP A 142 3.85 -11.02 -14.13
N VAL A 143 3.87 -10.62 -12.85
CA VAL A 143 2.84 -9.76 -12.24
C VAL A 143 3.50 -8.54 -11.61
N VAL A 144 3.09 -7.34 -12.01
CA VAL A 144 3.47 -6.09 -11.36
C VAL A 144 2.26 -5.50 -10.62
N ILE A 145 2.36 -5.43 -9.30
CA ILE A 145 1.30 -4.90 -8.42
C ILE A 145 1.69 -3.48 -8.02
N ARG A 146 0.87 -2.51 -8.41
CA ARG A 146 0.99 -1.11 -7.98
C ARG A 146 -0.17 -0.76 -7.06
N TYR A 147 0.03 0.24 -6.22
CA TYR A 147 -1.01 0.72 -5.33
C TYR A 147 -1.00 2.24 -5.19
N SER A 148 -2.19 2.78 -4.99
CA SER A 148 -2.37 4.17 -4.60
C SER A 148 -1.92 4.37 -3.14
N PRO A 149 -1.10 5.42 -2.83
CA PRO A 149 -0.84 5.84 -1.45
C PRO A 149 -2.16 5.95 -0.69
N GLY A 150 -2.16 5.64 0.61
CA GLY A 150 -3.36 5.72 1.45
C GLY A 150 -3.82 7.16 1.73
N PRO A 151 -4.97 7.33 2.41
CA PRO A 151 -5.50 8.64 2.75
C PRO A 151 -4.52 9.44 3.63
N GLY A 152 -3.84 10.40 3.03
CA GLY A 152 -3.07 11.43 3.73
C GLY A 152 -3.91 12.70 3.96
N PRO A 153 -3.46 13.63 4.82
CA PRO A 153 -4.10 14.93 4.92
C PRO A 153 -4.11 15.61 3.53
N PRO A 154 -5.18 16.35 3.17
CA PRO A 154 -5.22 17.08 1.90
C PRO A 154 -4.05 18.07 1.86
N LEU A 155 -3.18 17.92 0.86
CA LEU A 155 -2.04 18.80 0.66
C LEU A 155 -2.40 19.93 -0.31
N PRO A 156 -1.76 21.11 -0.18
CA PRO A 156 -1.97 22.21 -1.10
C PRO A 156 -1.62 21.80 -2.55
N PRO A 157 -2.33 22.34 -3.56
CA PRO A 157 -2.09 22.01 -4.96
C PRO A 157 -0.63 22.32 -5.34
N GLN A 158 0.04 21.36 -5.96
CA GLN A 158 1.40 21.52 -6.48
C GLN A 158 1.37 21.75 -7.99
N CYS A 159 2.06 22.79 -8.45
CA CYS A 159 2.33 23.04 -9.85
C CYS A 159 3.62 22.32 -10.26
N HIS A 160 3.56 21.46 -11.28
CA HIS A 160 4.75 20.92 -11.93
C HIS A 160 5.25 21.90 -13.00
N PRO A 161 6.53 22.30 -12.98
CA PRO A 161 7.14 22.95 -14.13
C PRO A 161 7.63 21.86 -15.08
N GLN A 162 6.84 21.50 -16.09
CA GLN A 162 7.33 20.81 -17.28
C GLN A 162 6.87 21.56 -18.53
N LEU A 163 7.87 22.00 -19.31
CA LEU A 163 7.84 22.48 -20.69
C LEU A 163 6.48 22.98 -21.24
N GLY A 164 6.26 24.29 -21.15
CA GLY A 164 5.51 25.06 -22.15
C GLY A 164 4.01 24.80 -22.32
N LEU A 165 3.39 23.93 -21.51
CA LEU A 165 1.95 23.68 -21.57
C LEU A 165 1.26 24.13 -20.28
N THR A 166 0.02 24.58 -20.41
CA THR A 166 -0.85 25.15 -19.37
C THR A 166 -0.74 24.42 -18.02
N PRO A 167 -0.75 25.12 -16.88
CA PRO A 167 -0.62 24.51 -15.57
C PRO A 167 -1.79 23.57 -15.29
N VAL A 168 -1.54 22.26 -15.36
CA VAL A 168 -2.48 21.25 -14.88
C VAL A 168 -2.33 21.19 -13.37
N MET A 169 -3.40 21.50 -12.63
CA MET A 169 -3.44 21.23 -11.19
C MET A 169 -3.22 19.74 -10.97
N SER A 170 -2.06 19.37 -10.41
CA SER A 170 -1.76 17.99 -10.09
C SER A 170 -2.66 17.55 -8.92
N GLN A 171 -3.83 16.99 -9.24
CA GLN A 171 -4.69 16.26 -8.29
C GLN A 171 -4.10 14.87 -7.92
N ARG A 172 -2.78 14.67 -8.11
CA ARG A 172 -2.08 13.38 -8.11
C ARG A 172 -1.62 12.88 -6.74
N LEU A 173 -2.23 13.33 -5.64
CA LEU A 173 -1.74 12.94 -4.31
C LEU A 173 -1.74 11.42 -4.07
N ASN A 174 -2.56 10.65 -4.81
CA ASN A 174 -2.69 9.20 -4.60
C ASN A 174 -2.68 8.35 -5.88
N ASN A 175 -2.23 8.86 -7.03
CA ASN A 175 -2.05 8.02 -8.21
C ASN A 175 -0.61 8.07 -8.64
N ALA A 176 0.18 7.11 -8.19
CA ALA A 176 1.61 7.02 -8.49
C ALA A 176 1.81 6.89 -10.01
N PRO A 177 2.31 7.93 -10.69
CA PRO A 177 2.35 7.95 -12.14
C PRO A 177 3.38 6.95 -12.65
N VAL A 178 3.04 6.29 -13.74
CA VAL A 178 3.98 5.46 -14.50
C VAL A 178 4.50 6.30 -15.67
N HIS A 179 3.63 7.09 -16.29
CA HIS A 179 4.00 7.90 -17.43
C HIS A 179 5.01 8.99 -17.05
N GLY A 180 6.12 9.05 -17.79
CA GLY A 180 7.25 9.95 -17.53
C GLY A 180 8.22 9.45 -16.47
N TYR A 181 8.00 8.26 -15.90
CA TYR A 181 8.86 7.61 -14.90
C TYR A 181 9.23 6.17 -15.28
N GLU A 182 8.96 5.75 -16.52
CA GLU A 182 9.07 4.36 -16.97
C GLU A 182 10.48 3.78 -16.77
N GLN A 183 11.52 4.60 -16.94
CA GLN A 183 12.92 4.23 -16.70
C GLN A 183 13.14 3.77 -15.25
N ASP A 184 12.46 4.39 -14.30
CA ASP A 184 12.62 4.16 -12.86
C ASP A 184 11.64 3.12 -12.33
N VAL A 185 10.38 3.20 -12.74
CA VAL A 185 9.29 2.43 -12.14
C VAL A 185 8.77 1.32 -13.03
N GLY A 186 9.21 1.24 -14.28
CA GLY A 186 8.75 0.28 -15.29
C GLY A 186 7.41 0.68 -15.87
N SER A 187 7.14 0.21 -17.09
CA SER A 187 5.91 0.48 -17.83
C SER A 187 4.81 -0.56 -17.65
N LYS A 188 5.15 -1.76 -17.13
CA LYS A 188 4.21 -2.85 -16.87
C LYS A 188 3.45 -2.61 -15.56
N THR A 189 2.14 -2.83 -15.60
CA THR A 189 1.22 -2.88 -14.47
C THR A 189 0.21 -3.99 -14.76
N THR A 190 0.15 -5.00 -13.88
CA THR A 190 -0.77 -6.13 -14.02
C THR A 190 -1.98 -5.96 -13.11
N MET A 191 -1.75 -5.46 -11.89
CA MET A 191 -2.80 -5.15 -10.93
C MET A 191 -2.55 -3.78 -10.32
N ARG A 192 -3.61 -2.97 -10.22
CA ARG A 192 -3.58 -1.68 -9.54
C ARG A 192 -4.59 -1.66 -8.41
N LEU A 193 -4.08 -1.61 -7.19
CA LEU A 193 -4.90 -1.41 -6.00
C LEU A 193 -5.26 0.07 -5.88
N PHE A 194 -6.56 0.36 -5.84
CA PHE A 194 -7.06 1.73 -5.74
C PHE A 194 -8.27 1.81 -4.82
N TYR A 195 -8.62 3.02 -4.44
CA TYR A 195 -9.86 3.38 -3.77
C TYR A 195 -10.40 4.70 -4.36
N PRO A 196 -11.68 5.07 -4.18
CA PRO A 196 -12.32 6.14 -4.96
C PRO A 196 -11.53 7.46 -4.97
N GLU A 197 -11.02 7.91 -3.82
CA GLU A 197 -10.29 9.18 -3.70
C GLU A 197 -8.90 9.16 -4.39
N SER A 198 -8.45 7.98 -4.81
CA SER A 198 -7.20 7.77 -5.55
C SER A 198 -7.39 7.49 -7.04
N ALA A 199 -8.62 7.26 -7.48
CA ALA A 199 -8.92 6.96 -8.88
C ALA A 199 -8.61 8.16 -9.79
N HIS A 200 -7.98 7.87 -10.93
CA HIS A 200 -7.86 8.82 -12.03
C HIS A 200 -9.05 8.66 -12.97
N PHE A 201 -9.55 9.76 -13.54
CA PHE A 201 -10.76 9.72 -14.39
C PHE A 201 -10.59 8.81 -15.62
N ASP A 202 -9.40 8.80 -16.22
CA ASP A 202 -9.01 7.84 -17.26
C ASP A 202 -7.90 6.94 -16.70
N PRO A 203 -8.19 5.71 -16.27
CA PRO A 203 -7.17 4.83 -15.73
C PRO A 203 -6.14 4.37 -16.77
N ARG A 204 -6.43 4.47 -18.08
CA ARG A 204 -5.53 3.98 -19.15
C ARG A 204 -4.29 4.86 -19.31
N THR A 205 -4.32 6.10 -18.81
CA THR A 205 -3.17 7.02 -18.91
C THR A 205 -1.97 6.56 -18.11
N GLU A 206 -2.17 5.75 -17.07
CA GLU A 206 -1.12 5.31 -16.14
C GLU A 206 -1.02 3.79 -16.03
N ASN A 207 -1.74 3.05 -16.89
CA ASN A 207 -1.88 1.59 -16.80
C ASN A 207 -1.93 0.95 -18.18
N ASN A 208 -1.49 -0.32 -18.26
CA ASN A 208 -1.64 -1.11 -19.48
C ASN A 208 -3.12 -1.42 -19.75
N PRO A 209 -3.54 -1.61 -21.01
CA PRO A 209 -4.94 -1.89 -21.37
C PRO A 209 -5.54 -3.13 -20.74
N ASP A 210 -4.74 -4.07 -20.22
CA ASP A 210 -5.14 -5.33 -19.59
C ASP A 210 -5.03 -5.31 -18.05
N THR A 211 -4.67 -4.15 -17.47
CA THR A 211 -4.49 -4.00 -16.01
C THR A 211 -5.77 -4.28 -15.24
N LEU A 212 -5.70 -5.13 -14.22
CA LEU A 212 -6.79 -5.28 -13.25
C LEU A 212 -6.87 -4.07 -12.33
N LEU A 213 -8.04 -3.43 -12.28
CA LEU A 213 -8.33 -2.33 -11.37
C LEU A 213 -9.01 -2.91 -10.13
N VAL A 214 -8.26 -3.03 -9.05
CA VAL A 214 -8.70 -3.71 -7.83
C VAL A 214 -9.10 -2.68 -6.77
N LEU A 215 -10.40 -2.60 -6.49
CA LEU A 215 -10.94 -1.75 -5.44
C LEU A 215 -10.56 -2.31 -4.05
N VAL A 216 -9.89 -1.48 -3.25
CA VAL A 216 -9.62 -1.72 -1.82
C VAL A 216 -10.67 -0.98 -1.01
N PRO A 217 -11.63 -1.68 -0.38
CA PRO A 217 -12.73 -1.02 0.31
C PRO A 217 -12.33 -0.59 1.72
N PHE A 218 -12.37 0.71 1.99
CA PHE A 218 -12.07 1.28 3.29
C PHE A 218 -13.33 1.65 4.09
N LYS A 219 -14.42 1.98 3.39
CA LYS A 219 -15.68 2.44 3.97
C LYS A 219 -16.87 2.10 3.07
N PRO A 220 -18.10 2.00 3.60
CA PRO A 220 -19.28 1.64 2.80
C PRO A 220 -19.52 2.57 1.60
N MET A 221 -19.11 3.84 1.73
CA MET A 221 -19.19 4.84 0.67
C MET A 221 -18.37 4.45 -0.58
N ASP A 222 -17.34 3.62 -0.43
CA ASP A 222 -16.52 3.17 -1.56
C ASP A 222 -17.32 2.26 -2.49
N PHE A 223 -18.13 1.37 -1.93
CA PHE A 223 -19.06 0.55 -2.70
C PHE A 223 -20.17 1.38 -3.34
N GLN A 224 -20.69 2.38 -2.63
CA GLN A 224 -21.73 3.27 -3.18
C GLN A 224 -21.22 4.10 -4.35
N TRP A 225 -19.99 4.61 -4.27
CA TRP A 225 -19.38 5.31 -5.40
C TRP A 225 -19.18 4.37 -6.59
N MET A 226 -18.67 3.16 -6.34
CA MET A 226 -18.46 2.17 -7.39
C MET A 226 -19.78 1.75 -8.07
N GLU A 227 -20.81 1.45 -7.28
CA GLU A 227 -22.15 1.13 -7.77
C GLU A 227 -22.72 2.28 -8.61
N ALA A 228 -22.54 3.52 -8.15
CA ALA A 228 -23.07 4.69 -8.85
C ALA A 228 -22.33 4.96 -10.17
N ILE A 229 -21.02 4.78 -10.20
CA ILE A 229 -20.20 4.99 -11.40
C ILE A 229 -20.53 3.94 -12.47
N LEU A 230 -20.56 2.65 -12.10
CA LEU A 230 -20.79 1.56 -13.06
C LEU A 230 -22.22 1.52 -13.61
N ASN A 231 -23.21 2.01 -12.86
CA ASN A 231 -24.61 2.07 -13.30
C ASN A 231 -25.04 3.48 -13.78
N ASP A 232 -24.11 4.41 -13.94
CA ASP A 232 -24.39 5.80 -14.31
C ASP A 232 -25.43 6.51 -13.40
N LYS A 233 -25.49 6.16 -12.11
CA LYS A 233 -26.38 6.78 -11.13
C LYS A 233 -25.85 8.14 -10.68
N LYS A 234 -26.67 8.88 -9.91
CA LYS A 234 -26.26 10.15 -9.28
C LYS A 234 -25.08 9.92 -8.33
N ARG A 235 -23.95 10.56 -8.62
CA ARG A 235 -22.70 10.37 -7.86
C ARG A 235 -22.75 11.05 -6.49
N VAL A 236 -22.26 10.35 -5.48
CA VAL A 236 -22.14 10.85 -4.11
C VAL A 236 -20.81 11.60 -3.92
N ARG A 237 -20.88 12.83 -3.43
CA ARG A 237 -19.70 13.70 -3.20
C ARG A 237 -19.30 13.83 -1.73
N LYS A 238 -20.19 13.45 -0.81
CA LYS A 238 -19.97 13.58 0.65
C LYS A 238 -19.32 12.32 1.21
N GLY A 239 -18.50 12.47 2.25
CA GLY A 239 -17.87 11.33 2.94
C GLY A 239 -16.51 10.89 2.38
N PHE A 240 -15.97 11.65 1.42
CA PHE A 240 -14.63 11.46 0.87
C PHE A 240 -13.72 12.61 1.27
N TRP A 241 -12.50 12.28 1.73
CA TRP A 241 -11.51 13.28 2.14
C TRP A 241 -10.91 14.04 0.95
N LYS A 242 -10.90 13.40 -0.23
CA LYS A 242 -10.66 14.01 -1.54
C LYS A 242 -11.78 13.58 -2.46
N GLN A 243 -12.29 14.50 -3.28
CA GLN A 243 -13.38 14.19 -4.21
C GLN A 243 -12.93 13.13 -5.22
N PRO A 244 -13.62 11.97 -5.30
CA PRO A 244 -13.36 11.00 -6.34
C PRO A 244 -13.85 11.53 -7.70
N PRO A 245 -13.38 10.96 -8.83
CA PRO A 245 -13.81 11.42 -10.14
C PRO A 245 -15.31 11.15 -10.35
N LEU A 246 -15.98 12.06 -11.05
CA LEU A 246 -17.41 11.94 -11.39
C LEU A 246 -17.66 11.05 -12.60
N ILE A 247 -16.66 10.96 -13.47
CA ILE A 247 -16.60 10.10 -14.64
C ILE A 247 -15.36 9.23 -14.47
N TRP A 248 -15.52 7.94 -14.67
CA TRP A 248 -14.43 6.99 -14.60
C TRP A 248 -14.51 6.06 -15.79
N ASP A 249 -13.64 6.30 -16.78
CA ASP A 249 -13.61 5.58 -18.06
C ASP A 249 -12.83 4.26 -17.94
N ALA A 250 -13.18 3.49 -16.91
CA ALA A 250 -12.65 2.16 -16.67
C ALA A 250 -13.50 1.11 -17.37
N ASN A 251 -12.86 0.10 -17.95
CA ASN A 251 -13.58 -1.07 -18.44
C ASN A 251 -14.09 -1.92 -17.24
N PRO A 252 -15.41 -2.11 -17.06
CA PRO A 252 -15.96 -2.91 -15.96
C PRO A 252 -15.44 -4.35 -15.90
N GLU A 253 -15.06 -4.93 -17.05
CA GLU A 253 -14.47 -6.26 -17.16
C GLU A 253 -13.13 -6.40 -16.41
N GLN A 254 -12.43 -5.28 -16.20
CA GLN A 254 -11.13 -5.23 -15.52
C GLN A 254 -11.24 -4.93 -14.02
N VAL A 255 -12.44 -4.60 -13.55
CA VAL A 255 -12.66 -4.22 -12.16
C VAL A 255 -12.77 -5.48 -11.29
N ARG A 256 -12.08 -5.47 -10.16
CA ARG A 256 -12.23 -6.46 -9.09
C ARG A 256 -12.42 -5.77 -7.75
N ILE A 257 -13.05 -6.45 -6.79
CA ILE A 257 -13.20 -5.95 -5.42
C ILE A 257 -12.39 -6.84 -4.51
N LEU A 258 -11.35 -6.28 -3.88
CA LEU A 258 -10.48 -7.01 -2.98
C LEU A 258 -11.28 -7.52 -1.78
N ASN A 259 -11.02 -8.77 -1.40
CA ASN A 259 -11.59 -9.35 -0.20
C ASN A 259 -11.01 -8.68 1.07
N PRO A 260 -11.84 -8.09 1.96
CA PRO A 260 -11.37 -7.46 3.21
C PRO A 260 -10.55 -8.38 4.12
N TYR A 261 -10.66 -9.70 3.94
CA TYR A 261 -9.81 -10.70 4.59
C TYR A 261 -8.31 -10.33 4.55
N TYR A 262 -7.78 -9.86 3.41
CA TYR A 262 -6.36 -9.53 3.33
C TYR A 262 -5.98 -8.30 4.15
N MET A 263 -6.90 -7.34 4.31
CA MET A 263 -6.71 -6.21 5.21
C MET A 263 -6.77 -6.67 6.67
N GLU A 264 -7.71 -7.56 7.02
CA GLU A 264 -7.78 -8.18 8.34
C GLU A 264 -6.49 -8.92 8.69
N VAL A 265 -6.00 -9.80 7.80
CA VAL A 265 -4.74 -10.53 7.98
C VAL A 265 -3.57 -9.54 8.16
N THR A 266 -3.52 -8.50 7.33
CA THR A 266 -2.46 -7.48 7.44
C THR A 266 -2.49 -6.80 8.80
N ALA A 267 -3.67 -6.39 9.25
CA ALA A 267 -3.82 -5.67 10.52
C ALA A 267 -3.60 -6.58 11.73
N ALA A 268 -4.28 -7.74 11.77
CA ALA A 268 -4.31 -8.62 12.94
C ALA A 268 -3.07 -9.50 13.07
N LYS A 269 -2.54 -10.03 11.96
CA LYS A 269 -1.46 -11.03 11.98
C LYS A 269 -0.08 -10.43 11.78
N LEU A 270 0.04 -9.40 10.93
CA LEU A 270 1.33 -8.77 10.67
C LEU A 270 1.60 -7.56 11.60
N LEU A 271 0.56 -6.79 11.91
CA LEU A 271 0.69 -5.59 12.74
C LEU A 271 0.10 -5.71 14.15
N ASN A 272 -0.46 -6.87 14.53
CA ASN A 272 -1.09 -7.09 15.84
C ASN A 272 -2.06 -5.97 16.26
N LEU A 273 -2.77 -5.37 15.30
CA LEU A 273 -3.71 -4.29 15.57
C LEU A 273 -5.02 -4.87 16.13
N PRO A 274 -5.65 -4.19 17.09
CA PRO A 274 -6.97 -4.58 17.56
C PRO A 274 -8.00 -4.38 16.43
N MET A 275 -8.82 -5.40 16.17
CA MET A 275 -9.86 -5.36 15.12
C MET A 275 -11.04 -4.46 15.51
N LYS A 276 -11.26 -4.27 16.82
CA LYS A 276 -12.21 -3.30 17.37
C LYS A 276 -11.41 -2.13 17.95
N GLN A 277 -11.36 -1.02 17.23
CA GLN A 277 -10.63 0.17 17.67
C GLN A 277 -11.58 1.25 18.19
N PRO A 278 -11.20 2.00 19.25
CA PRO A 278 -11.98 3.12 19.72
C PRO A 278 -12.08 4.21 18.63
N ARG A 279 -13.23 4.87 18.52
CA ARG A 279 -13.50 5.86 17.45
C ARG A 279 -12.44 6.97 17.31
N LYS A 280 -11.69 7.28 18.37
CA LYS A 280 -10.66 8.32 18.41
C LYS A 280 -9.31 7.89 17.82
N VAL A 281 -9.05 6.60 17.64
CA VAL A 281 -7.80 6.07 17.07
C VAL A 281 -8.17 4.96 16.09
N LYS A 282 -8.13 5.26 14.78
CA LYS A 282 -8.33 4.28 13.71
C LYS A 282 -7.01 4.04 12.97
N GLN A 283 -6.11 3.28 13.59
CA GLN A 283 -4.93 2.77 12.91
C GLN A 283 -5.35 1.67 11.93
N LYS A 284 -4.93 1.81 10.68
CA LYS A 284 -5.15 0.83 9.62
C LYS A 284 -3.82 0.59 8.88
N PRO A 285 -3.57 -0.60 8.34
CA PRO A 285 -2.41 -0.82 7.49
C PRO A 285 -2.39 0.12 6.28
N THR A 286 -1.20 0.45 5.77
CA THR A 286 -1.08 1.10 4.46
C THR A 286 -1.49 0.16 3.34
N THR A 287 -1.91 0.74 2.21
CA THR A 287 -2.16 -0.02 0.97
C THR A 287 -0.89 -0.75 0.49
N GLY A 288 0.30 -0.25 0.83
CA GLY A 288 1.57 -0.89 0.46
C GLY A 288 1.81 -2.19 1.22
N LEU A 289 1.60 -2.19 2.54
CA LEU A 289 1.69 -3.43 3.30
C LEU A 289 0.59 -4.42 2.91
N LEU A 290 -0.63 -3.94 2.65
CA LEU A 290 -1.70 -4.76 2.09
C LEU A 290 -1.30 -5.40 0.75
N ALA A 291 -0.65 -4.65 -0.14
CA ALA A 291 -0.17 -5.17 -1.43
C ALA A 291 0.87 -6.28 -1.26
N ILE A 292 1.78 -6.14 -0.28
CA ILE A 292 2.72 -7.20 0.08
C ILE A 292 1.95 -8.43 0.61
N THR A 293 1.00 -8.25 1.53
CA THR A 293 0.20 -9.36 2.06
C THR A 293 -0.55 -10.09 0.95
N LEU A 294 -1.18 -9.35 0.03
CA LEU A 294 -1.85 -9.92 -1.14
C LEU A 294 -0.87 -10.74 -1.99
N ALA A 295 0.31 -10.19 -2.30
CA ALA A 295 1.34 -10.88 -3.07
C ALA A 295 1.81 -12.17 -2.37
N LEU A 296 1.95 -12.18 -1.05
CA LEU A 296 2.35 -13.38 -0.30
C LEU A 296 1.32 -14.52 -0.40
N HIS A 297 0.02 -14.20 -0.52
CA HIS A 297 -1.05 -15.19 -0.69
C HIS A 297 -1.28 -15.59 -2.15
N PHE A 298 -0.71 -14.84 -3.09
CA PHE A 298 -1.00 -14.97 -4.51
C PHE A 298 0.19 -15.47 -5.35
N CYS A 299 1.42 -15.18 -4.94
CA CYS A 299 2.62 -15.32 -5.77
C CYS A 299 3.58 -16.38 -5.23
N ASP A 300 4.36 -16.99 -6.10
CA ASP A 300 5.39 -17.98 -5.73
C ASP A 300 6.73 -17.33 -5.43
N LEU A 301 6.91 -16.09 -5.89
CA LEU A 301 8.06 -15.25 -5.59
C LEU A 301 7.58 -13.80 -5.45
N VAL A 302 8.00 -13.12 -4.38
CA VAL A 302 7.58 -11.74 -4.09
C VAL A 302 8.80 -10.85 -3.91
N HIS A 303 8.98 -9.90 -4.80
CA HIS A 303 9.97 -8.84 -4.66
C HIS A 303 9.26 -7.49 -4.47
N ILE A 304 9.92 -6.57 -3.79
CA ILE A 304 9.41 -5.23 -3.51
C ILE A 304 10.38 -4.18 -4.05
N ALA A 305 9.86 -3.06 -4.56
CA ALA A 305 10.65 -1.93 -5.04
C ALA A 305 10.04 -0.63 -4.54
N GLY A 306 10.86 0.37 -4.17
CA GLY A 306 10.33 1.67 -3.73
C GLY A 306 9.65 1.65 -2.35
N PHE A 307 9.99 0.68 -1.51
CA PHE A 307 9.59 0.64 -0.10
C PHE A 307 10.69 1.23 0.80
N GLY A 308 10.26 1.79 1.93
CA GLY A 308 11.12 2.51 2.88
C GLY A 308 10.88 4.02 2.85
N TYR A 309 11.43 4.70 3.86
CA TYR A 309 11.33 6.15 4.00
C TYR A 309 12.72 6.78 3.93
N PRO A 310 12.80 8.05 3.51
CA PRO A 310 14.02 8.84 3.66
C PRO A 310 14.60 8.76 5.06
N ASP A 311 15.92 8.88 5.17
CA ASP A 311 16.58 9.06 6.46
C ASP A 311 15.99 10.28 7.17
N SER A 312 15.64 10.14 8.46
CA SER A 312 15.14 11.21 9.31
C SER A 312 16.10 12.40 9.41
N ALA A 313 17.40 12.17 9.24
CA ALA A 313 18.41 13.22 9.16
C ALA A 313 18.23 14.09 7.89
N ASN A 314 17.73 13.50 6.79
CA ASN A 314 17.53 14.18 5.52
C ASN A 314 16.12 14.74 5.36
N LYS A 315 15.83 15.82 6.10
CA LYS A 315 14.51 16.50 6.09
C LYS A 315 14.11 17.14 4.75
N LYS A 316 15.01 17.19 3.77
CA LYS A 316 14.76 17.76 2.43
C LYS A 316 14.41 16.70 1.39
N GLN A 317 14.68 15.42 1.66
CA GLN A 317 14.35 14.35 0.73
C GLN A 317 12.84 14.17 0.61
N THR A 318 12.38 13.92 -0.62
CA THR A 318 10.96 13.69 -0.87
C THR A 318 10.57 12.27 -0.43
N ILE A 319 9.31 12.06 -0.07
CA ILE A 319 8.79 10.75 0.33
C ILE A 319 8.52 9.90 -0.90
N HIS A 320 7.97 10.51 -1.95
CA HIS A 320 7.60 9.84 -3.19
C HIS A 320 8.55 10.19 -4.34
N TYR A 321 8.60 9.32 -5.35
CA TYR A 321 9.46 9.52 -6.52
C TYR A 321 8.98 10.63 -7.48
N TYR A 322 7.69 10.95 -7.45
CA TYR A 322 7.05 11.82 -8.45
C TYR A 322 6.70 13.24 -7.95
N GLU A 323 6.77 13.49 -6.65
CA GLU A 323 6.35 14.77 -6.05
C GLU A 323 7.38 15.32 -5.07
N GLN A 324 7.22 16.59 -4.71
CA GLN A 324 8.17 17.34 -3.87
C GLN A 324 7.73 17.39 -2.39
N ILE A 325 7.09 16.33 -1.92
CA ILE A 325 6.54 16.24 -0.56
C ILE A 325 7.56 15.56 0.35
N THR A 326 7.85 16.13 1.52
CA THR A 326 8.87 15.65 2.47
C THR A 326 8.24 15.07 3.74
N LEU A 327 9.04 14.39 4.58
CA LEU A 327 8.60 13.77 5.86
C LEU A 327 7.76 14.68 6.77
N LYS A 328 7.87 16.01 6.65
CA LYS A 328 7.03 16.97 7.40
C LYS A 328 5.54 16.79 7.15
N SER A 329 5.13 16.38 5.96
CA SER A 329 3.71 16.16 5.61
C SER A 329 3.10 14.94 6.30
N MET A 330 3.94 14.02 6.79
CA MET A 330 3.51 12.77 7.41
C MET A 330 3.28 12.87 8.91
N ALA A 331 3.59 14.01 9.54
CA ALA A 331 3.43 14.21 10.98
C ALA A 331 1.98 14.00 11.47
N ALA A 332 0.99 14.11 10.59
CA ALA A 332 -0.44 13.93 10.86
C ALA A 332 -1.03 12.61 10.30
N SER A 333 -0.19 11.66 9.86
CA SER A 333 -0.66 10.39 9.27
C SER A 333 -1.35 9.49 10.31
N GLU A 334 -2.46 8.85 9.92
CA GLU A 334 -3.15 7.83 10.74
C GLU A 334 -2.40 6.49 10.79
N HIS A 335 -1.35 6.32 9.99
CA HIS A 335 -0.60 5.07 9.85
C HIS A 335 0.63 5.02 10.77
N ASN A 336 0.82 3.89 11.47
CA ASN A 336 2.05 3.64 12.23
C ASN A 336 3.13 3.04 11.33
N VAL A 337 3.72 3.92 10.52
CA VAL A 337 4.74 3.61 9.52
C VAL A 337 5.96 2.90 10.10
N SER A 338 6.34 3.23 11.34
CA SER A 338 7.43 2.55 12.04
C SER A 338 7.10 1.08 12.32
N HIS A 339 5.86 0.76 12.66
CA HIS A 339 5.46 -0.63 12.90
C HIS A 339 5.41 -1.45 11.60
N GLU A 340 4.96 -0.84 10.51
CA GLU A 340 4.97 -1.48 9.20
C GLU A 340 6.38 -1.75 8.69
N ALA A 341 7.32 -0.83 8.94
CA ALA A 341 8.73 -1.03 8.60
C ALA A 341 9.34 -2.25 9.32
N VAL A 342 9.02 -2.44 10.60
CA VAL A 342 9.43 -3.65 11.35
C VAL A 342 8.85 -4.92 10.72
N ALA A 343 7.57 -4.89 10.32
CA ALA A 343 6.95 -6.04 9.66
C ALA A 343 7.65 -6.37 8.33
N ILE A 344 7.92 -5.37 7.49
CA ILE A 344 8.64 -5.54 6.22
C ILE A 344 10.07 -6.03 6.45
N LYS A 345 10.79 -5.47 7.45
CA LYS A 345 12.13 -5.91 7.83
C LYS A 345 12.15 -7.40 8.18
N ARG A 346 11.20 -7.85 9.00
CA ARG A 346 11.07 -9.27 9.36
C ARG A 346 10.80 -10.16 8.14
N MET A 347 10.01 -9.70 7.17
CA MET A 347 9.78 -10.44 5.92
C MET A 347 11.05 -10.55 5.08
N LEU A 348 11.90 -9.51 5.05
CA LEU A 348 13.19 -9.53 4.36
C LEU A 348 14.18 -10.48 5.04
N GLU A 349 14.26 -10.44 6.37
CA GLU A 349 15.15 -11.31 7.16
C GLU A 349 14.79 -12.80 7.02
N LEU A 350 13.50 -13.12 6.96
CA LEU A 350 13.01 -14.48 6.70
C LEU A 350 13.08 -14.87 5.21
N GLY A 351 13.45 -13.93 4.33
CA GLY A 351 13.48 -14.14 2.89
C GLY A 351 12.10 -14.47 2.29
N LEU A 352 11.00 -13.96 2.86
CA LEU A 352 9.66 -14.01 2.25
C LEU A 352 9.58 -13.04 1.07
N VAL A 353 10.22 -11.88 1.21
CA VAL A 353 10.32 -10.86 0.18
C VAL A 353 11.76 -10.44 -0.01
N LYS A 354 12.05 -9.86 -1.16
CA LYS A 354 13.35 -9.29 -1.49
C LYS A 354 13.21 -7.86 -2.00
N ASN A 355 14.04 -6.95 -1.52
CA ASN A 355 14.03 -5.55 -1.97
C ASN A 355 14.93 -5.36 -3.19
N LEU A 356 14.40 -4.74 -4.24
CA LEU A 356 15.10 -4.46 -5.49
C LEU A 356 15.80 -3.10 -5.52
N THR A 357 15.35 -2.15 -4.71
CA THR A 357 15.87 -0.77 -4.74
C THR A 357 17.10 -0.60 -3.84
N TYR A 358 18.15 0.03 -4.37
CA TYR A 358 19.44 0.30 -3.70
C TYR A 358 19.47 1.66 -2.95
N PHE A 359 20.56 1.93 -2.25
CA PHE A 359 20.98 3.26 -1.77
C PHE A 359 22.33 3.59 -2.39
#